data_AF-A0A524L9Q6-F1
#
_entry.id   AF-A0A524L9Q6-F1
#
_cell.length_a   1.000
_cell.length_b   1.000
_cell.length_c   1.000
_cell.angle_alpha   90.00
_cell.angle_beta   90.00
_cell.angle_gamma   90.00
#
_symmetry.space_group_name_H-M   'P 1'
#
loop_
_entity.id
_entity.type
_entity.pdbx_description
1 polymer ?
#
loop_
_entity_poly.entity_id
_entity_poly.type
_entity_poly.pdbx_seq_one_letter_code
_entity_poly.pdbx_strand_id
1 'polypeptide(L)'
;MKSTPLFLLMIVFAVSVSFAGSNNLQFETFFSVDRLGTPVVSPDGNLVAFTVTKANISENSYSTQIWLVDRSGNNLRQLTTHTASSGSPVFSPDGKFIYFTSKRTDASQVWKLNLNGGEAIQVTDVYGDVEAFVVSPDGKQLLLQRSVPPDCPDEASIKEKSEAQANNPVKARVIDNLMYRHWNSWLEGKYIHLFLYTIESKTIKDLTPGPVHSPPIALGSSQDFTFSPDSKEIAFASNHDKQIAVSTNNDVFILNGGSEKAFQISTSPGNDN
;
A
#
# COMPACT_ATOMS: atom_id res chain seq x y z
N MET A 1 -1.55 -59.52 78.65
CA MET A 1 -0.73 -58.30 78.83
C MET A 1 0.11 -58.06 77.60
N LYS A 2 -0.15 -56.93 76.91
CA LYS A 2 0.73 -56.07 76.09
C LYS A 2 -0.09 -55.47 74.96
N SER A 3 -0.59 -54.26 75.23
CA SER A 3 -1.23 -53.33 74.31
C SER A 3 -0.17 -52.69 73.41
N THR A 4 -0.37 -52.74 72.09
CA THR A 4 0.46 -52.03 71.11
C THR A 4 -0.36 -50.85 70.57
N PRO A 5 0.18 -49.61 70.54
CA PRO A 5 -0.61 -48.44 70.21
C PRO A 5 -0.77 -48.27 68.69
N LEU A 6 -1.96 -47.82 68.29
CA LEU A 6 -2.34 -47.43 66.94
C LEU A 6 -1.68 -46.07 66.62
N PHE A 7 -0.69 -46.05 65.73
CA PHE A 7 -0.13 -44.80 65.18
C PHE A 7 -0.98 -44.37 63.98
N LEU A 8 -1.75 -43.30 64.15
CA LEU A 8 -2.49 -42.65 63.07
C LEU A 8 -1.51 -41.80 62.24
N LEU A 9 -1.12 -42.28 61.06
CA LEU A 9 -0.31 -41.52 60.12
C LEU A 9 -1.22 -40.56 59.34
N MET A 10 -1.21 -39.28 59.71
CA MET A 10 -1.93 -38.22 59.01
C MET A 10 -1.14 -37.85 57.74
N ILE A 11 -1.53 -38.38 56.59
CA ILE A 11 -0.95 -38.01 55.29
C ILE A 11 -1.53 -36.65 54.90
N VAL A 12 -0.73 -35.60 55.02
CA VAL A 12 -1.03 -34.27 54.48
C VAL A 12 -0.80 -34.32 52.97
N PHE A 13 -1.87 -34.34 52.19
CA PHE A 13 -1.79 -34.09 50.74
C PHE A 13 -1.44 -32.62 50.52
N ALA A 14 -0.18 -32.35 50.18
CA ALA A 14 0.21 -31.05 49.64
C ALA A 14 -0.37 -30.93 48.22
N VAL A 15 -1.53 -30.30 48.10
CA VAL A 15 -2.06 -29.87 46.80
C VAL A 15 -1.10 -28.82 46.26
N SER A 16 -0.29 -29.22 45.29
CA SER A 16 0.52 -28.29 44.51
C SER A 16 -0.45 -27.55 43.61
N VAL A 17 -0.90 -26.36 44.02
CA VAL A 17 -1.62 -25.46 43.13
C VAL A 17 -0.59 -24.97 42.11
N SER A 18 -0.52 -25.64 40.97
CA SER A 18 0.12 -25.07 39.79
C SER A 18 -0.68 -23.83 39.42
N PHE A 19 -0.20 -22.66 39.84
CA PHE A 19 -0.57 -21.43 39.16
C PHE A 19 -0.05 -21.60 37.73
N ALA A 20 -0.95 -21.95 36.81
CA ALA A 20 -0.74 -21.65 35.41
C ALA A 20 -0.59 -20.12 35.38
N GLY A 21 0.66 -19.65 35.37
CA GLY A 21 0.96 -18.24 35.24
C GLY A 21 0.19 -17.76 34.02
N SER A 22 -0.65 -16.74 34.21
CA SER A 22 -1.28 -16.09 33.09
C SER A 22 -0.18 -15.73 32.11
N ASN A 23 -0.19 -16.33 30.91
CA ASN A 23 0.68 -15.93 29.81
C ASN A 23 0.22 -14.54 29.35
N ASN A 24 0.48 -13.54 30.20
CA ASN A 24 0.19 -12.15 29.91
C ASN A 24 0.99 -11.79 28.68
N LEU A 25 0.34 -11.09 27.74
CA LEU A 25 0.98 -10.62 26.53
C LEU A 25 2.21 -9.79 26.90
N GLN A 26 3.40 -10.33 26.64
CA GLN A 26 4.67 -9.63 26.83
C GLN A 26 4.96 -8.75 25.62
N PHE A 27 5.85 -7.77 25.79
CA PHE A 27 6.30 -6.90 24.70
C PHE A 27 6.88 -7.73 23.53
N GLU A 28 7.74 -8.69 23.83
CA GLU A 28 8.38 -9.55 22.84
C GLU A 28 7.35 -10.43 22.12
N THR A 29 6.37 -10.94 22.87
CA THR A 29 5.27 -11.72 22.29
C THR A 29 4.45 -10.87 21.33
N PHE A 30 4.12 -9.63 21.69
CA PHE A 30 3.38 -8.71 20.83
C PHE A 30 4.11 -8.44 19.51
N PHE A 31 5.42 -8.16 19.56
CA PHE A 31 6.24 -7.91 18.37
C PHE A 31 6.56 -9.17 17.55
N SER A 32 6.46 -10.36 18.14
CA SER A 32 6.65 -11.63 17.42
C SER A 32 5.45 -12.04 16.54
N VAL A 33 4.30 -11.38 16.69
CA VAL A 33 3.11 -11.68 15.89
C VAL A 33 3.28 -11.11 14.49
N ASP A 34 3.30 -12.01 13.50
CA ASP A 34 3.24 -11.68 12.08
C ASP A 34 1.95 -10.89 11.78
N ARG A 35 2.10 -9.71 11.16
CA ARG A 35 0.96 -8.86 10.80
C ARG A 35 0.53 -9.13 9.37
N LEU A 36 -0.72 -9.51 9.17
CA LEU A 36 -1.28 -9.76 7.84
C LEU A 36 -1.86 -8.46 7.25
N GLY A 37 -1.54 -8.19 5.98
CA GLY A 37 -2.20 -7.14 5.21
C GLY A 37 -3.47 -7.61 4.51
N THR A 38 -4.14 -6.68 3.83
CA THR A 38 -5.38 -6.95 3.09
C THR A 38 -5.15 -8.04 2.02
N PRO A 39 -5.96 -9.12 2.02
CA PRO A 39 -5.85 -10.16 1.00
C PRO A 39 -6.44 -9.71 -0.33
N VAL A 40 -5.87 -10.19 -1.43
CA VAL A 40 -6.38 -10.07 -2.80
C VAL A 40 -6.60 -11.46 -3.39
N VAL A 41 -7.64 -11.60 -4.20
CA VAL A 41 -8.04 -12.89 -4.80
C VAL A 41 -7.65 -12.90 -6.28
N SER A 42 -7.18 -14.05 -6.79
CA SER A 42 -6.85 -14.22 -8.20
C SER A 42 -8.10 -14.12 -9.10
N PRO A 43 -7.95 -13.79 -10.40
CA PRO A 43 -9.09 -13.66 -11.31
C PRO A 43 -9.97 -14.92 -11.42
N ASP A 44 -9.36 -16.11 -11.30
CA ASP A 44 -10.04 -17.40 -11.31
C ASP A 44 -10.61 -17.81 -9.94
N GLY A 45 -10.35 -17.02 -8.89
CA GLY A 45 -10.81 -17.27 -7.52
C GLY A 45 -10.07 -18.37 -6.77
N ASN A 46 -9.01 -18.96 -7.33
CA ASN A 46 -8.34 -20.14 -6.74
C ASN A 46 -7.22 -19.79 -5.76
N LEU A 47 -6.63 -18.60 -5.88
CA LEU A 47 -5.50 -18.16 -5.08
C LEU A 47 -5.84 -16.90 -4.30
N VAL A 48 -5.24 -16.78 -3.13
CA VAL A 48 -5.28 -15.58 -2.30
C VAL A 48 -3.85 -15.14 -2.03
N ALA A 49 -3.53 -13.90 -2.39
CA ALA A 49 -2.26 -13.27 -2.04
C ALA A 49 -2.48 -12.25 -0.93
N PHE A 50 -1.54 -12.15 0.00
CA PHE A 50 -1.58 -11.19 1.10
C PHE A 50 -0.15 -10.87 1.55
N THR A 51 0.03 -9.75 2.24
CA THR A 51 1.32 -9.41 2.81
C THR A 51 1.45 -9.94 4.24
N VAL A 52 2.68 -10.30 4.61
CA VAL A 52 3.07 -10.64 5.98
C VAL A 52 4.20 -9.69 6.37
N THR A 53 3.94 -8.86 7.38
CA THR A 53 4.92 -7.96 7.98
C THR A 53 5.46 -8.56 9.27
N LYS A 54 6.79 -8.72 9.33
CA LYS A 54 7.51 -9.23 10.50
C LYS A 54 8.37 -8.13 11.10
N ALA A 55 8.38 -8.03 12.44
CA ALA A 55 9.29 -7.14 13.14
C ALA A 55 10.66 -7.78 13.31
N ASN A 56 11.72 -7.00 13.12
CA ASN A 56 13.06 -7.32 13.57
C ASN A 56 13.41 -6.36 14.72
N ILE A 57 13.27 -6.85 15.95
CA ILE A 57 13.46 -6.04 17.16
C ILE A 57 14.91 -5.54 17.28
N SER A 58 15.89 -6.42 16.99
CA SER A 58 17.31 -6.06 17.09
C SER A 58 17.74 -4.98 16.11
N GLU A 59 17.14 -4.97 14.91
CA GLU A 59 17.42 -3.96 13.88
C GLU A 59 16.48 -2.76 13.95
N ASN A 60 15.51 -2.78 14.89
CA ASN A 60 14.43 -1.79 14.98
C ASN A 60 13.75 -1.55 13.62
N SER A 61 13.44 -2.62 12.90
CA SER A 61 12.97 -2.59 11.52
C SER A 61 11.78 -3.52 11.31
N TYR A 62 11.13 -3.40 10.15
CA TYR A 62 10.08 -4.30 9.70
C TYR A 62 10.38 -4.77 8.28
N SER A 63 10.06 -6.03 7.98
CA SER A 63 10.08 -6.56 6.61
C SER A 63 8.70 -7.05 6.22
N THR A 64 8.22 -6.61 5.07
CA THR A 64 6.93 -7.03 4.51
C THR A 64 7.16 -7.85 3.25
N GLN A 65 6.59 -9.04 3.19
CA GLN A 65 6.70 -9.93 2.03
C GLN A 65 5.34 -10.46 1.62
N ILE A 66 5.20 -10.83 0.36
CA ILE A 66 3.96 -11.37 -0.19
C ILE A 66 3.95 -12.89 0.00
N TRP A 67 2.82 -13.39 0.46
CA TRP A 67 2.50 -14.80 0.61
C TRP A 67 1.32 -15.15 -0.27
N LEU A 68 1.25 -16.42 -0.65
CA LEU A 68 0.22 -16.99 -1.50
C LEU A 68 -0.33 -18.24 -0.86
N VAL A 69 -1.65 -18.42 -0.90
CA VAL A 69 -2.35 -19.60 -0.41
C VAL A 69 -3.46 -19.98 -1.37
N ASP A 70 -3.79 -21.26 -1.46
CA ASP A 70 -4.97 -21.70 -2.19
C ASP A 70 -6.24 -21.27 -1.45
N ARG A 71 -7.35 -21.12 -2.17
CA ARG A 71 -8.66 -20.78 -1.59
C ARG A 71 -9.09 -21.73 -0.46
N SER A 72 -8.63 -22.98 -0.47
CA SER A 72 -8.92 -23.95 0.59
C SER A 72 -8.07 -23.78 1.85
N GLY A 73 -7.12 -22.83 1.87
CA GLY A 73 -6.14 -22.64 2.93
C GLY A 73 -4.90 -23.54 2.82
N ASN A 74 -4.80 -24.35 1.76
CA ASN A 74 -3.66 -25.24 1.53
C ASN A 74 -2.54 -24.54 0.75
N ASN A 75 -1.37 -25.18 0.69
CA ASN A 75 -0.22 -24.75 -0.11
C ASN A 75 0.25 -23.31 0.17
N LEU A 76 0.13 -22.87 1.43
CA LEU A 76 0.67 -21.60 1.90
C LEU A 76 2.18 -21.54 1.62
N ARG A 77 2.60 -20.52 0.88
CA ARG A 77 4.01 -20.28 0.57
C ARG A 77 4.35 -18.80 0.50
N GLN A 78 5.57 -18.46 0.91
CA GLN A 78 6.13 -17.13 0.70
C GLN A 78 6.50 -16.97 -0.78
N LEU A 79 6.01 -15.90 -1.40
CA LEU A 79 6.20 -15.64 -2.82
C LEU A 79 7.38 -14.67 -3.08
N THR A 80 7.60 -13.68 -2.21
CA THR A 80 8.74 -12.75 -2.32
C THR A 80 9.71 -12.91 -1.14
N THR A 81 11.01 -12.83 -1.43
CA THR A 81 12.09 -13.06 -0.44
C THR A 81 13.20 -12.00 -0.47
N HIS A 82 12.98 -10.90 -1.18
CA HIS A 82 13.98 -9.84 -1.31
C HIS A 82 14.13 -9.07 0.02
N THR A 83 15.30 -8.46 0.26
CA THR A 83 15.57 -7.69 1.50
C THR A 83 14.66 -6.47 1.63
N ALA A 84 14.46 -5.74 0.54
CA ALA A 84 13.44 -4.69 0.45
C ALA A 84 12.02 -5.27 0.55
N SER A 85 11.15 -4.56 1.25
CA SER A 85 9.75 -4.94 1.42
C SER A 85 9.00 -4.97 0.09
N SER A 86 8.04 -5.89 -0.03
CA SER A 86 7.12 -6.03 -1.16
C SER A 86 5.68 -5.82 -0.67
N GLY A 87 4.98 -4.83 -1.21
CA GLY A 87 3.65 -4.40 -0.79
C GLY A 87 2.65 -4.31 -1.93
N SER A 88 1.38 -4.04 -1.60
CA SER A 88 0.28 -3.81 -2.57
C SER A 88 0.20 -4.87 -3.69
N PRO A 89 0.06 -6.17 -3.37
CA PRO A 89 -0.05 -7.22 -4.37
C PRO A 89 -1.30 -7.05 -5.25
N VAL A 90 -1.16 -7.22 -6.55
CA VAL A 90 -2.26 -7.24 -7.53
C VAL A 90 -2.02 -8.36 -8.53
N PHE A 91 -2.97 -9.28 -8.72
CA PHE A 91 -2.84 -10.32 -9.74
C PHE A 91 -2.91 -9.72 -11.15
N SER A 92 -2.15 -10.29 -12.08
CA SER A 92 -2.37 -9.99 -13.50
C SER A 92 -3.75 -10.49 -13.94
N PRO A 93 -4.41 -9.84 -14.92
CA PRO A 93 -5.72 -10.28 -15.41
C PRO A 93 -5.73 -11.70 -15.95
N ASP A 94 -4.60 -12.16 -16.49
CA ASP A 94 -4.42 -13.54 -16.99
C ASP A 94 -4.06 -14.55 -15.89
N GLY A 95 -3.94 -14.12 -14.64
CA GLY A 95 -3.66 -14.96 -13.48
C GLY A 95 -2.26 -15.58 -13.44
N LYS A 96 -1.32 -15.18 -14.31
CA LYS A 96 0.03 -15.78 -14.37
C LYS A 96 1.06 -15.09 -13.50
N PHE A 97 0.80 -13.85 -13.10
CA PHE A 97 1.76 -13.02 -12.40
C PHE A 97 1.11 -12.29 -11.23
N ILE A 98 1.97 -11.81 -10.34
CA ILE A 98 1.64 -10.82 -9.33
C ILE A 98 2.45 -9.56 -9.60
N TYR A 99 1.76 -8.43 -9.65
CA TYR A 99 2.34 -7.11 -9.60
C TYR A 99 2.39 -6.65 -8.14
N PHE A 100 3.41 -5.87 -7.77
CA PHE A 100 3.55 -5.35 -6.42
C PHE A 100 4.48 -4.12 -6.38
N THR A 101 4.39 -3.31 -5.33
CA THR A 101 5.34 -2.22 -5.09
C THR A 101 6.53 -2.71 -4.27
N SER A 102 7.74 -2.26 -4.64
CA SER A 102 8.93 -2.54 -3.85
C SER A 102 10.03 -1.52 -4.12
N LYS A 103 10.75 -1.14 -3.07
CA LYS A 103 11.91 -0.24 -3.10
C LYS A 103 13.22 -1.04 -3.21
N ARG A 104 13.32 -1.87 -4.25
CA ARG A 104 14.57 -2.63 -4.53
C ARG A 104 15.62 -1.76 -5.23
N THR A 105 15.19 -0.63 -5.78
CA THR A 105 16.00 0.45 -6.33
C THR A 105 15.87 1.70 -5.44
N ASP A 106 16.29 2.86 -5.92
CA ASP A 106 16.30 4.12 -5.16
C ASP A 106 14.91 4.61 -4.74
N ALA A 107 13.85 4.14 -5.41
CA ALA A 107 12.47 4.49 -5.16
C ALA A 107 11.54 3.27 -5.22
N SER A 108 10.35 3.39 -4.62
CA SER A 108 9.28 2.41 -4.75
C SER A 108 8.84 2.36 -6.21
N GLN A 109 8.90 1.17 -6.83
CA GLN A 109 8.49 0.93 -8.21
C GLN A 109 7.54 -0.27 -8.27
N VAL A 110 6.85 -0.44 -9.40
CA VAL A 110 6.06 -1.64 -9.67
C VAL A 110 6.97 -2.74 -10.20
N TRP A 111 6.84 -3.92 -9.61
CA TRP A 111 7.54 -5.14 -9.98
C TRP A 111 6.52 -6.20 -10.35
N LYS A 112 6.95 -7.17 -11.15
CA LYS A 112 6.15 -8.31 -11.61
C LYS A 112 6.89 -9.60 -11.31
N LEU A 113 6.19 -10.58 -10.74
CA LEU A 113 6.73 -11.90 -10.45
C LEU A 113 5.79 -12.98 -10.98
N ASN A 114 6.36 -14.03 -11.58
CA ASN A 114 5.61 -15.19 -12.04
C ASN A 114 5.14 -16.02 -10.83
N LEU A 115 3.87 -16.44 -10.80
CA LEU A 115 3.31 -17.23 -9.69
C LEU A 115 3.93 -18.62 -9.53
N ASN A 116 4.58 -19.11 -10.59
CA ASN A 116 5.37 -20.35 -10.57
C ASN A 116 6.80 -20.15 -10.03
N GLY A 117 7.17 -18.92 -9.64
CA GLY A 117 8.49 -18.57 -9.10
C GLY A 117 9.42 -17.95 -10.15
N GLY A 118 10.68 -17.74 -9.73
CA GLY A 118 11.69 -17.00 -10.48
C GLY A 118 12.00 -15.64 -9.85
N GLU A 119 12.81 -14.84 -10.52
CA GLU A 119 13.12 -13.48 -10.07
C GLU A 119 12.04 -12.49 -10.50
N ALA A 120 11.79 -11.47 -9.67
CA ALA A 120 10.87 -10.41 -10.03
C ALA A 120 11.53 -9.45 -11.03
N ILE A 121 10.74 -9.01 -12.00
CA ILE A 121 11.16 -8.09 -13.06
C ILE A 121 10.59 -6.70 -12.73
N GLN A 122 11.43 -5.67 -12.82
CA GLN A 122 11.00 -4.28 -12.67
C GLN A 122 10.10 -3.88 -13.86
N VAL A 123 8.90 -3.36 -13.57
CA VAL A 123 7.92 -2.95 -14.58
C VAL A 123 8.01 -1.46 -14.85
N THR A 124 8.06 -0.65 -13.79
CA THR A 124 8.20 0.81 -13.91
C THR A 124 9.60 1.26 -13.54
N ASP A 125 10.06 2.32 -14.21
CA ASP A 125 11.30 3.01 -13.91
C ASP A 125 11.08 4.51 -14.10
N VAL A 126 10.33 5.09 -13.17
CA VAL A 126 9.93 6.50 -13.18
C VAL A 126 10.63 7.24 -12.04
N TYR A 127 10.79 8.56 -12.15
CA TYR A 127 11.45 9.33 -11.11
C TYR A 127 10.59 9.40 -9.84
N GLY A 128 11.18 9.09 -8.69
CA GLY A 128 10.48 9.11 -7.40
C GLY A 128 9.58 7.89 -7.16
N ASP A 129 8.86 7.91 -6.03
CA ASP A 129 8.10 6.76 -5.57
C ASP A 129 6.76 6.59 -6.31
N VAL A 130 6.46 5.35 -6.72
CA VAL A 130 5.09 4.90 -7.00
C VAL A 130 4.45 4.52 -5.67
N GLU A 131 3.42 5.27 -5.28
CA GLU A 131 2.75 5.14 -3.98
C GLU A 131 1.63 4.10 -4.00
N ALA A 132 0.86 4.08 -5.09
CA ALA A 132 -0.19 3.10 -5.34
C ALA A 132 -0.31 2.85 -6.85
N PHE A 133 -0.91 1.71 -7.22
CA PHE A 133 -1.19 1.42 -8.61
C PHE A 133 -2.41 0.50 -8.78
N VAL A 134 -2.98 0.48 -9.98
CA VAL A 134 -3.90 -0.56 -10.45
C VAL A 134 -3.51 -1.03 -11.84
N VAL A 135 -3.84 -2.28 -12.17
CA VAL A 135 -3.61 -2.87 -13.50
C VAL A 135 -4.90 -2.78 -14.30
N SER A 136 -4.81 -2.33 -15.56
CA SER A 136 -5.93 -2.37 -16.50
C SER A 136 -6.45 -3.80 -16.71
N PRO A 137 -7.77 -4.00 -16.91
CA PRO A 137 -8.34 -5.31 -17.19
C PRO A 137 -7.73 -6.05 -18.38
N ASP A 138 -7.23 -5.33 -19.40
CA ASP A 138 -6.52 -5.93 -20.53
C ASP A 138 -5.04 -6.25 -20.26
N GLY A 139 -4.52 -5.83 -19.10
CA GLY A 139 -3.16 -6.10 -18.62
C GLY A 139 -2.06 -5.28 -19.30
N LYS A 140 -2.40 -4.27 -20.11
CA LYS A 140 -1.42 -3.50 -20.91
C LYS A 140 -0.96 -2.21 -20.26
N GLN A 141 -1.77 -1.67 -19.36
CA GLN A 141 -1.58 -0.36 -18.75
C GLN A 141 -1.67 -0.43 -17.22
N LEU A 142 -1.02 0.52 -16.56
CA LEU A 142 -1.13 0.78 -15.13
C LEU A 142 -1.65 2.21 -14.91
N LEU A 143 -2.47 2.42 -13.88
CA LEU A 143 -2.59 3.74 -13.26
C LEU A 143 -1.61 3.78 -12.09
N LEU A 144 -0.85 4.87 -11.98
CA LEU A 144 0.13 5.09 -10.93
C LEU A 144 -0.25 6.35 -10.16
N GLN A 145 -0.29 6.25 -8.83
CA GLN A 145 -0.37 7.40 -7.95
C GLN A 145 1.04 7.86 -7.57
N ARG A 146 1.34 9.14 -7.76
CA ARG A 146 2.65 9.72 -7.42
C ARG A 146 2.49 11.14 -6.88
N SER A 147 3.30 11.50 -5.88
CA SER A 147 3.45 12.89 -5.43
C SER A 147 4.51 13.62 -6.24
N VAL A 148 4.09 14.59 -7.06
CA VAL A 148 4.95 15.35 -7.98
C VAL A 148 4.71 16.86 -7.87
N PRO A 149 5.64 17.72 -8.29
CA PRO A 149 5.35 19.14 -8.46
C PRO A 149 4.24 19.35 -9.52
N PRO A 150 3.30 20.29 -9.30
CA PRO A 150 2.05 20.36 -10.07
C PRO A 150 2.20 20.90 -11.51
N ASP A 151 3.33 21.56 -11.79
CA ASP A 151 3.62 22.36 -12.99
C ASP A 151 4.73 21.75 -13.85
N CYS A 152 5.01 20.45 -13.69
CA CYS A 152 6.02 19.74 -14.47
C CYS A 152 5.37 19.00 -15.67
N PRO A 153 5.76 19.30 -16.93
CA PRO A 153 5.17 18.67 -18.11
C PRO A 153 5.67 17.24 -18.37
N ASP A 154 6.81 16.85 -17.80
CA ASP A 154 7.45 15.55 -18.05
C ASP A 154 8.33 15.08 -16.88
N GLU A 155 8.84 13.85 -16.99
CA GLU A 155 9.71 13.21 -15.99
C GLU A 155 11.02 13.98 -15.74
N ALA A 156 11.56 14.65 -16.77
CA ALA A 156 12.81 15.41 -16.63
C ALA A 156 12.59 16.65 -15.77
N SER A 157 11.47 17.37 -16.00
CA SER A 157 11.08 18.51 -15.18
C SER A 157 10.74 18.10 -13.74
N ILE A 158 10.04 16.97 -13.54
CA ILE A 158 9.76 16.42 -12.20
C ILE A 158 11.07 16.16 -11.45
N LYS A 159 12.04 15.52 -12.12
CA LYS A 159 13.36 15.22 -11.57
C LYS A 159 14.11 16.49 -11.19
N GLU A 160 14.28 17.41 -12.13
CA GLU A 160 15.01 18.66 -11.92
C GLU A 160 14.44 19.45 -10.73
N LYS A 161 13.13 19.67 -10.71
CA LYS A 161 12.48 20.45 -9.67
C LYS A 161 12.54 19.77 -8.30
N SER A 162 12.40 18.45 -8.26
CA SER A 162 12.51 17.68 -7.01
C SER A 162 13.93 17.65 -6.45
N GLU A 163 14.95 17.49 -7.31
CA GLU A 163 16.35 17.52 -6.90
C GLU A 163 16.78 18.93 -6.47
N ALA A 164 16.33 19.97 -7.18
CA ALA A 164 16.57 21.35 -6.79
C ALA A 164 15.99 21.66 -5.39
N GLN A 165 14.77 21.18 -5.10
CA GLN A 165 14.15 21.33 -3.79
C GLN A 165 14.90 20.55 -2.70
N ALA A 166 15.27 19.30 -2.95
CA ALA A 166 16.01 18.46 -2.00
C ALA A 166 17.39 19.07 -1.65
N ASN A 167 18.08 19.59 -2.67
CA ASN A 167 19.42 20.18 -2.54
C ASN A 167 19.41 21.65 -2.12
N ASN A 168 18.24 22.29 -2.00
CA ASN A 168 18.15 23.68 -1.59
C ASN A 168 18.72 23.87 -0.16
N PRO A 169 19.75 24.71 0.05
CA PRO A 169 20.31 24.94 1.38
C PRO A 169 19.33 25.67 2.31
N VAL A 170 18.34 26.39 1.76
CA VAL A 170 17.28 27.04 2.53
C VAL A 170 16.21 26.02 2.87
N LYS A 171 16.10 25.68 4.16
CA LYS A 171 15.09 24.75 4.70
C LYS A 171 13.88 25.45 5.32
N ALA A 172 13.83 26.78 5.26
CA ALA A 172 12.67 27.55 5.67
C ALA A 172 11.48 27.19 4.76
N ARG A 173 10.31 26.97 5.37
CA ARG A 173 9.07 26.67 4.64
C ARG A 173 8.16 27.89 4.68
N VAL A 174 7.68 28.31 3.52
CA VAL A 174 6.58 29.26 3.42
C VAL A 174 5.29 28.45 3.39
N ILE A 175 4.38 28.74 4.31
CA ILE A 175 3.09 28.07 4.44
C ILE A 175 2.03 29.14 4.25
N ASP A 176 1.37 29.11 3.10
CA ASP A 176 0.35 30.06 2.68
C ASP A 176 -1.04 29.43 2.50
N ASN A 177 -1.14 28.11 2.64
CA ASN A 177 -2.36 27.34 2.53
C ASN A 177 -2.48 26.33 3.68
N LEU A 178 -3.71 25.95 4.02
CA LEU A 178 -3.99 24.82 4.90
C LEU A 178 -3.67 23.50 4.18
N MET A 179 -3.63 22.38 4.91
CA MET A 179 -3.28 21.04 4.38
C MET A 179 -1.84 20.87 3.86
N TYR A 180 -0.89 21.74 4.25
CA TYR A 180 0.52 21.67 3.86
C TYR A 180 1.32 20.45 4.40
N ARG A 181 0.69 19.63 5.24
CA ARG A 181 1.27 18.47 5.92
C ARG A 181 0.19 17.42 6.15
N HIS A 182 0.54 16.15 5.97
CA HIS A 182 -0.29 15.02 6.38
C HIS A 182 0.40 14.26 7.51
N TRP A 183 -0.20 14.28 8.70
CA TRP A 183 0.39 13.74 9.93
C TRP A 183 1.85 14.17 10.08
N ASN A 184 2.83 13.26 10.09
CA ASN A 184 4.24 13.56 10.24
C ASN A 184 4.99 13.85 8.92
N SER A 185 4.29 13.92 7.78
CA SER A 185 4.89 14.09 6.44
C SER A 185 4.50 15.42 5.79
N TRP A 186 5.48 16.14 5.27
CA TRP A 186 5.29 17.41 4.58
C TRP A 186 5.00 17.18 3.10
N LEU A 187 4.08 17.97 2.51
CA LEU A 187 3.79 17.86 1.07
C LEU A 187 4.86 18.54 0.21
N GLU A 188 5.58 19.52 0.76
CA GLU A 188 6.71 20.19 0.10
C GLU A 188 6.38 20.71 -1.31
N GLY A 189 5.16 21.23 -1.49
CA GLY A 189 4.68 21.79 -2.76
C GLY A 189 4.34 20.75 -3.82
N LYS A 190 4.32 19.46 -3.46
CA LYS A 190 3.90 18.36 -4.33
C LYS A 190 2.40 18.10 -4.19
N TYR A 191 1.82 17.61 -5.28
CA TYR A 191 0.44 17.18 -5.39
C TYR A 191 0.39 15.71 -5.81
N ILE A 192 -0.67 15.03 -5.39
CA ILE A 192 -0.89 13.64 -5.78
C ILE A 192 -1.53 13.69 -7.15
N HIS A 193 -0.86 13.10 -8.14
CA HIS A 193 -1.39 12.96 -9.49
C HIS A 193 -1.56 11.49 -9.86
N LEU A 194 -2.49 11.23 -10.78
CA LEU A 194 -2.63 9.96 -11.47
C LEU A 194 -1.91 9.98 -12.80
N PHE A 195 -1.11 8.95 -13.04
CA PHE A 195 -0.39 8.75 -14.29
C PHE A 195 -0.87 7.48 -14.98
N LEU A 196 -1.02 7.54 -16.31
CA LEU A 196 -1.21 6.36 -17.15
C LEU A 196 0.14 5.87 -17.65
N TYR A 197 0.50 4.64 -17.30
CA TYR A 197 1.72 3.98 -17.74
C TYR A 197 1.41 2.82 -18.68
N THR A 198 1.95 2.84 -19.89
CA THR A 198 1.84 1.72 -20.85
C THR A 198 3.02 0.80 -20.70
N ILE A 199 2.77 -0.48 -20.38
CA ILE A 199 3.81 -1.44 -19.99
C ILE A 199 4.75 -1.78 -21.14
N GLU A 200 4.22 -1.99 -22.34
CA GLU A 200 5.00 -2.43 -23.51
C GLU A 200 5.95 -1.33 -24.01
N SER A 201 5.41 -0.12 -24.22
CA SER A 201 6.18 1.04 -24.70
C SER A 201 6.96 1.76 -23.61
N LYS A 202 6.70 1.46 -22.33
CA LYS A 202 7.23 2.15 -21.15
C LYS A 202 6.96 3.66 -21.14
N THR A 203 5.85 4.08 -21.74
CA THR A 203 5.45 5.49 -21.81
C THR A 203 4.56 5.86 -20.64
N ILE A 204 4.74 7.07 -20.11
CA ILE A 204 3.95 7.63 -19.02
C ILE A 204 3.28 8.94 -19.44
N LYS A 205 2.04 9.15 -19.01
CA LYS A 205 1.28 10.39 -19.21
C LYS A 205 0.64 10.81 -17.89
N ASP A 206 0.82 12.07 -17.49
CA ASP A 206 0.07 12.67 -16.39
C ASP A 206 -1.39 12.90 -16.81
N LEU A 207 -2.33 12.38 -16.04
CA LEU A 207 -3.77 12.50 -16.29
C LEU A 207 -4.42 13.64 -15.49
N THR A 208 -3.78 14.08 -14.41
CA THR A 208 -4.34 15.06 -13.48
C THR A 208 -3.30 16.13 -13.13
N PRO A 209 -2.69 16.81 -14.11
CA PRO A 209 -1.71 17.85 -13.83
C PRO A 209 -2.36 19.05 -13.15
N GLY A 210 -1.58 19.76 -12.34
CA GLY A 210 -2.00 20.98 -11.66
C GLY A 210 -2.13 20.83 -10.14
N PRO A 211 -2.48 21.91 -9.45
CA PRO A 211 -2.42 21.98 -7.98
C PRO A 211 -3.68 21.39 -7.33
N VAL A 212 -4.09 20.17 -7.71
CA VAL A 212 -5.24 19.45 -7.14
C VAL A 212 -4.84 18.02 -6.84
N HIS A 213 -5.03 17.58 -5.59
CA HIS A 213 -4.77 16.19 -5.21
C HIS A 213 -5.82 15.27 -5.83
N SER A 214 -5.39 14.45 -6.78
CA SER A 214 -6.23 13.46 -7.45
C SER A 214 -5.50 12.10 -7.40
N PRO A 215 -5.88 11.17 -6.52
CA PRO A 215 -6.95 11.27 -5.51
C PRO A 215 -6.64 12.19 -4.32
N PRO A 216 -7.65 12.55 -3.49
CA PRO A 216 -7.49 13.42 -2.33
C PRO A 216 -6.62 12.82 -1.22
N ILE A 217 -5.92 13.69 -0.49
CA ILE A 217 -5.16 13.28 0.70
C ILE A 217 -6.14 13.03 1.87
N ALA A 218 -5.84 12.02 2.69
CA ALA A 218 -6.44 11.76 4.02
C ALA A 218 -7.91 11.32 4.09
N LEU A 219 -8.70 11.61 3.06
CA LEU A 219 -10.12 11.23 2.99
C LEU A 219 -10.33 10.06 2.03
N GLY A 220 -9.30 9.69 1.28
CA GLY A 220 -9.33 8.62 0.30
C GLY A 220 -8.81 7.26 0.79
N SER A 221 -9.22 6.20 0.11
CA SER A 221 -8.60 4.88 0.25
C SER A 221 -7.29 4.79 -0.54
N SER A 222 -6.50 3.73 -0.33
CA SER A 222 -5.33 3.46 -1.16
C SER A 222 -5.67 3.17 -2.64
N GLN A 223 -6.96 3.16 -3.01
CA GLN A 223 -7.44 2.74 -4.33
C GLN A 223 -8.69 3.51 -4.76
N ASP A 224 -8.68 4.84 -4.61
CA ASP A 224 -9.75 5.75 -5.10
C ASP A 224 -9.64 6.05 -6.60
N PHE A 225 -9.14 5.09 -7.37
CA PHE A 225 -9.03 5.17 -8.81
C PHE A 225 -9.02 3.78 -9.43
N THR A 226 -9.63 3.64 -10.59
CA THR A 226 -9.73 2.36 -11.29
C THR A 226 -9.97 2.53 -12.78
N PHE A 227 -9.77 1.45 -13.54
CA PHE A 227 -10.18 1.36 -14.93
C PHE A 227 -11.63 0.86 -15.03
N SER A 228 -12.33 1.26 -16.09
CA SER A 228 -13.55 0.57 -16.53
C SER A 228 -13.23 -0.88 -16.91
N PRO A 229 -14.21 -1.81 -16.84
CA PRO A 229 -14.01 -3.21 -17.21
C PRO A 229 -13.47 -3.44 -18.64
N ASP A 230 -13.75 -2.51 -19.56
CA ASP A 230 -13.28 -2.56 -20.94
C ASP A 230 -11.96 -1.79 -21.17
N SER A 231 -11.32 -1.30 -20.09
CA SER A 231 -10.05 -0.56 -20.08
C SER A 231 -10.06 0.78 -20.83
N LYS A 232 -11.25 1.34 -21.15
CA LYS A 232 -11.36 2.59 -21.94
C LYS A 232 -11.56 3.85 -21.12
N GLU A 233 -12.08 3.72 -19.91
CA GLU A 233 -12.36 4.84 -19.03
C GLU A 233 -11.61 4.64 -17.72
N ILE A 234 -11.34 5.74 -17.05
CA ILE A 234 -10.68 5.79 -15.76
C ILE A 234 -11.59 6.56 -14.82
N ALA A 235 -11.95 5.96 -13.69
CA ALA A 235 -12.65 6.64 -12.62
C ALA A 235 -11.66 6.99 -11.52
N PHE A 236 -11.80 8.16 -10.91
CA PHE A 236 -11.03 8.56 -9.73
C PHE A 236 -11.80 9.56 -8.87
N ALA A 237 -11.58 9.54 -7.56
CA ALA A 237 -12.08 10.59 -6.67
C ALA A 237 -11.17 11.82 -6.73
N SER A 238 -11.74 13.02 -6.57
CA SER A 238 -10.98 14.25 -6.36
C SER A 238 -11.79 15.30 -5.61
N ASN A 239 -11.13 16.20 -4.88
CA ASN A 239 -11.78 17.27 -4.14
C ASN A 239 -11.41 18.62 -4.78
N HIS A 240 -12.42 19.27 -5.35
CA HIS A 240 -12.27 20.55 -6.04
C HIS A 240 -12.89 21.74 -5.28
N ASP A 241 -13.23 21.55 -4.00
CA ASP A 241 -13.77 22.64 -3.19
C ASP A 241 -12.75 23.74 -2.93
N LYS A 242 -13.23 24.98 -2.91
CA LYS A 242 -12.39 26.16 -2.67
C LYS A 242 -11.70 26.15 -1.30
N GLN A 243 -12.31 25.51 -0.31
CA GLN A 243 -11.78 25.42 1.05
C GLN A 243 -11.61 23.96 1.45
N ILE A 244 -10.66 23.27 0.80
CA ILE A 244 -10.37 21.85 1.00
C ILE A 244 -10.15 21.47 2.49
N ALA A 245 -9.60 22.38 3.30
CA ALA A 245 -9.29 22.12 4.71
C ALA A 245 -10.51 21.92 5.62
N VAL A 246 -11.69 22.34 5.18
CA VAL A 246 -12.96 22.13 5.90
C VAL A 246 -13.96 21.31 5.09
N SER A 247 -13.53 20.82 3.92
CA SER A 247 -14.37 20.05 3.03
C SER A 247 -14.04 18.56 3.14
N THR A 248 -15.09 17.75 3.08
CA THR A 248 -15.00 16.31 2.84
C THR A 248 -15.66 15.93 1.51
N ASN A 249 -15.87 16.93 0.65
CA ASN A 249 -16.58 16.77 -0.61
C ASN A 249 -15.66 16.22 -1.70
N ASN A 250 -15.47 14.91 -1.69
CA ASN A 250 -14.81 14.20 -2.78
C ASN A 250 -15.86 13.82 -3.79
N ASP A 251 -15.66 14.19 -5.05
CA ASP A 251 -16.52 13.79 -6.15
C ASP A 251 -15.80 12.77 -7.04
N VAL A 252 -16.57 11.94 -7.75
CA VAL A 252 -16.04 10.98 -8.73
C VAL A 252 -15.94 11.65 -10.08
N PHE A 253 -14.76 11.52 -10.70
CA PHE A 253 -14.44 12.00 -12.03
C PHE A 253 -14.16 10.83 -12.97
N ILE A 254 -14.58 10.97 -14.22
CA ILE A 254 -14.26 10.01 -15.30
C ILE A 254 -13.36 10.68 -16.33
N LEU A 255 -12.33 9.95 -16.76
CA LEU A 255 -11.46 10.30 -17.88
C LEU A 255 -11.52 9.20 -18.94
N ASN A 256 -11.95 9.55 -20.14
CA ASN A 256 -11.95 8.64 -21.28
C ASN A 256 -10.54 8.56 -21.87
N GLY A 257 -10.11 7.39 -22.34
CA GLY A 257 -8.74 7.10 -22.83
C GLY A 257 -8.20 7.95 -24.00
N GLY A 258 -8.94 8.97 -24.45
CA GLY A 258 -8.49 9.99 -25.39
C GLY A 258 -8.82 11.44 -24.99
N SER A 259 -9.44 11.67 -23.83
CA SER A 259 -9.78 13.01 -23.34
C SER A 259 -8.59 13.64 -22.60
N GLU A 260 -8.41 14.95 -22.76
CA GLU A 260 -7.48 15.75 -21.94
C GLU A 260 -8.11 16.22 -20.64
N LYS A 261 -9.44 16.11 -20.50
CA LYS A 261 -10.18 16.59 -19.32
C LYS A 261 -11.08 15.50 -18.77
N ALA A 262 -11.02 15.34 -17.45
CA ALA A 262 -11.97 14.53 -16.72
C ALA A 262 -13.31 15.29 -16.55
N PHE A 263 -14.40 14.56 -16.42
CA PHE A 263 -15.73 15.11 -16.10
C PHE A 263 -16.26 14.52 -14.79
N GLN A 264 -16.82 15.39 -13.96
CA GLN A 264 -17.46 15.02 -12.70
C GLN A 264 -18.77 14.27 -12.97
N ILE A 265 -18.99 13.14 -12.30
CA ILE A 265 -20.21 12.33 -12.42
C ILE A 265 -21.04 12.26 -11.14
N SER A 266 -20.43 12.51 -9.98
CA SER A 266 -21.18 12.64 -8.73
C SER A 266 -21.35 14.11 -8.36
N THR A 267 -22.48 14.45 -7.74
CA THR A 267 -22.82 15.84 -7.36
C THR A 267 -23.41 15.94 -5.97
N SER A 268 -23.40 14.83 -5.23
CA SER A 268 -23.98 14.76 -3.89
C SER A 268 -22.99 15.36 -2.91
N PRO A 269 -23.39 16.29 -2.02
CA PRO A 269 -22.48 16.79 -1.02
C PRO A 269 -21.99 15.67 -0.10
N GLY A 270 -20.68 15.54 0.07
CA GLY A 270 -20.05 14.53 0.92
C GLY A 270 -18.95 13.75 0.21
N ASN A 271 -18.53 12.66 0.83
CA ASN A 271 -17.37 11.90 0.37
C ASN A 271 -17.81 10.74 -0.54
N ASP A 272 -17.66 10.90 -1.85
CA ASP A 272 -17.83 9.84 -2.84
C ASP A 272 -16.46 9.23 -3.21
N ASN A 273 -16.21 7.97 -2.80
CA ASN A 273 -14.99 7.20 -3.11
C ASN A 273 -15.34 5.79 -3.59
#